data_AF-I3T098-F1
#
_entry.id   AF-I3T098-F1
#
_cell.length_a   1.000
_cell.length_b   1.000
_cell.length_c   1.000
_cell.angle_alpha   90.00
_cell.angle_beta   90.00
_cell.angle_gamma   90.00
#
_symmetry.space_group_name_H-M   'P 1'
#
loop_
_entity.id
_entity.type
_entity.pdbx_description
1 polymer ?
#
loop_
_entity_poly.entity_id
_entity_poly.type
_entity_poly.pdbx_seq_one_letter_code
_entity_poly.pdbx_strand_id
1 'polypeptide(L)'
;MKFNAKMAAKWGLLDWLTSGGSTPLIDMFSQSSGDMVDFHLSTVTQAHHSEDNYLRIQDDTLAGTDSSVDISTKENLERLSQIGISLLKKPVSKVNLDSGLCETMPNAETNEDAFKRFAKTLSQERRLRELRSPNT
;
A
#
# COMPACT_ATOMS: atom_id res chain seq x y z
N MET A 1 -15.46 -5.26 2.12
CA MET A 1 -15.26 -6.67 2.52
C MET A 1 -16.17 -7.60 1.74
N LYS A 2 -15.61 -8.65 1.13
CA LYS A 2 -16.32 -9.63 0.28
C LYS A 2 -17.16 -10.63 1.10
N PHE A 3 -16.86 -10.79 2.39
CA PHE A 3 -17.50 -11.73 3.30
C PHE A 3 -17.95 -11.03 4.59
N ASN A 4 -18.96 -11.57 5.26
CA ASN A 4 -19.42 -11.08 6.56
C ASN A 4 -19.46 -12.22 7.60
N ALA A 5 -19.57 -11.84 8.88
CA ALA A 5 -19.55 -12.78 10.00
C ALA A 5 -20.61 -13.89 9.90
N LYS A 6 -21.83 -13.59 9.40
CA LYS A 6 -22.90 -14.58 9.25
C LYS A 6 -22.57 -15.64 8.20
N MET A 7 -21.83 -15.27 7.15
CA MET A 7 -21.34 -16.20 6.13
C MET A 7 -20.20 -17.04 6.69
N ALA A 8 -19.18 -16.39 7.27
CA ALA A 8 -17.99 -17.06 7.80
C ALA A 8 -18.30 -17.99 8.98
N ALA A 9 -19.36 -17.73 9.76
CA ALA A 9 -19.81 -18.62 10.84
C ALA A 9 -20.23 -20.02 10.36
N LYS A 10 -20.46 -20.21 9.06
CA LYS A 10 -20.83 -21.49 8.45
C LYS A 10 -19.64 -22.19 7.76
N TRP A 11 -18.46 -21.60 7.78
CA TRP A 11 -17.28 -22.09 7.05
C TRP A 11 -16.60 -23.25 7.76
N GLY A 12 -16.28 -24.29 6.98
CA GLY A 12 -15.30 -25.30 7.36
C GLY A 12 -13.88 -24.90 6.96
N LEU A 13 -12.90 -25.78 7.23
CA LEU A 13 -11.49 -25.54 6.89
C LEU A 13 -11.28 -25.20 5.41
N LEU A 14 -11.95 -25.90 4.50
CA LEU A 14 -11.82 -25.67 3.06
C LEU A 14 -12.41 -24.32 2.63
N ASP A 15 -13.49 -23.85 3.25
CA ASP A 15 -14.05 -22.53 2.95
C ASP A 15 -13.09 -21.41 3.41
N TRP A 16 -12.42 -21.59 4.56
CA TRP A 16 -11.40 -20.65 5.02
C TRP A 16 -10.19 -20.56 4.07
N LEU A 17 -9.84 -21.68 3.42
CA LEU A 17 -8.75 -21.74 2.45
C LEU A 17 -9.18 -21.29 1.05
N THR A 18 -10.41 -21.62 0.64
CA THR A 18 -10.95 -21.36 -0.70
C THR A 18 -12.45 -21.08 -0.62
N SER A 19 -12.87 -19.83 -0.87
CA SER A 19 -14.30 -19.48 -0.92
C SER A 19 -14.57 -18.40 -1.95
N GLY A 20 -15.59 -18.59 -2.78
CA GLY A 20 -16.03 -17.60 -3.77
C GLY A 20 -14.93 -17.16 -4.75
N GLY A 21 -14.04 -18.09 -5.14
CA GLY A 21 -12.91 -17.82 -6.03
C GLY A 21 -11.79 -16.97 -5.41
N SER A 22 -11.68 -16.96 -4.08
CA SER A 22 -10.65 -16.25 -3.31
C SER A 22 -10.05 -17.16 -2.24
N THR A 23 -9.02 -16.66 -1.54
CA THR A 23 -8.33 -17.33 -0.44
C THR A 23 -8.55 -16.55 0.88
N PRO A 24 -9.73 -16.65 1.53
CA PRO A 24 -10.15 -15.68 2.54
C PRO A 24 -9.15 -15.46 3.68
N LEU A 25 -8.55 -16.54 4.20
CA LEU A 25 -7.57 -16.45 5.27
C LEU A 25 -6.29 -15.71 4.85
N ILE A 26 -5.78 -16.01 3.65
CA ILE A 26 -4.58 -15.38 3.09
C ILE A 26 -4.85 -13.92 2.75
N ASP A 27 -6.01 -13.62 2.17
CA ASP A 27 -6.40 -12.26 1.78
C ASP A 27 -6.52 -11.37 3.03
N MET A 28 -7.22 -11.86 4.06
CA MET A 28 -7.36 -11.15 5.33
C MET A 28 -6.00 -10.93 6.00
N PHE A 29 -5.18 -11.99 6.11
CA PHE A 29 -3.85 -11.87 6.71
C PHE A 29 -2.97 -10.87 5.96
N SER A 30 -2.95 -10.92 4.63
CA SER A 30 -2.11 -10.05 3.81
C SER A 30 -2.54 -8.59 3.90
N GLN A 31 -3.85 -8.30 3.84
CA GLN A 31 -4.40 -6.95 4.01
C GLN A 31 -4.11 -6.41 5.42
N SER A 32 -4.47 -7.17 6.46
CA SER A 32 -4.21 -6.77 7.84
C SER A 32 -2.73 -6.58 8.14
N SER A 33 -1.85 -7.39 7.54
CA SER A 33 -0.40 -7.19 7.68
C SER A 33 0.05 -5.87 7.06
N GLY A 34 -0.53 -5.48 5.91
CA GLY A 34 -0.25 -4.19 5.27
C GLY A 34 -0.67 -3.03 6.16
N ASP A 35 -1.89 -3.06 6.68
CA ASP A 35 -2.46 -2.03 7.54
C ASP A 35 -1.67 -1.87 8.85
N MET A 36 -1.30 -2.99 9.49
CA MET A 36 -0.52 -2.98 10.72
C MET A 36 0.88 -2.38 10.53
N VAL A 37 1.54 -2.69 9.42
CA VAL A 37 2.86 -2.11 9.11
C VAL A 37 2.74 -0.61 8.86
N ASP A 38 1.74 -0.17 8.11
CA ASP A 38 1.49 1.25 7.83
C ASP A 38 1.21 2.03 9.13
N PHE A 39 0.36 1.49 9.99
CA PHE A 39 0.05 2.07 11.30
C PHE A 39 1.30 2.19 12.18
N HIS A 40 2.08 1.12 12.31
CA HIS A 40 3.27 1.12 13.17
C HIS A 40 4.35 2.08 12.65
N LEU A 41 4.60 2.09 11.34
CA LEU A 41 5.62 2.96 10.77
C LEU A 41 5.19 4.44 10.82
N SER A 42 3.92 4.73 10.60
CA SER A 42 3.34 6.07 10.79
C SER A 42 3.46 6.53 12.24
N THR A 43 3.16 5.65 13.21
CA THR A 43 3.30 5.94 14.64
C THR A 43 4.75 6.30 15.00
N VAL A 44 5.71 5.47 14.59
CA VAL A 44 7.14 5.69 14.93
C VAL A 44 7.66 6.98 14.28
N THR A 45 7.34 7.21 13.02
CA THR A 45 7.85 8.39 12.30
C THR A 45 7.23 9.68 12.82
N GLN A 46 5.94 9.69 13.14
CA GLN A 46 5.30 10.84 13.77
C GLN A 46 5.84 11.12 15.18
N ALA A 47 6.10 10.08 15.98
CA ALA A 47 6.70 10.22 17.31
C ALA A 47 8.11 10.86 17.26
N HIS A 48 8.81 10.71 16.13
CA HIS A 48 10.11 11.33 15.85
C HIS A 48 10.03 12.61 15.02
N HIS A 49 8.85 13.19 14.80
CA HIS A 49 8.65 14.38 13.95
C HIS A 49 9.29 14.21 12.56
N SER A 50 9.18 13.01 12.01
CA SER A 50 9.82 12.55 10.78
C SER A 50 8.79 11.93 9.82
N GLU A 51 7.51 12.28 9.96
CA GLU A 51 6.40 11.75 9.16
C GLU A 51 6.57 11.97 7.64
N ASP A 52 7.40 12.92 7.22
CA ASP A 52 7.68 13.18 5.80
C ASP A 52 8.79 12.28 5.22
N ASN A 53 9.45 11.49 6.07
CA ASN A 53 10.44 10.48 5.69
C ASN A 53 9.80 9.12 5.39
N TYR A 54 8.49 8.98 5.64
CA TYR A 54 7.74 7.79 5.30
C TYR A 54 6.72 8.11 4.19
N LEU A 55 6.81 7.36 3.10
CA LEU A 55 5.90 7.45 1.96
C LEU A 55 5.27 6.09 1.72
N ARG A 56 3.95 6.01 1.92
CA ARG A 56 3.12 4.84 1.58
C ARG A 56 2.33 5.16 0.32
N ILE A 57 2.56 4.40 -0.75
CA ILE A 57 1.77 4.45 -1.98
C ILE A 57 1.06 3.10 -2.10
N GLN A 58 -0.25 3.11 -2.02
CA GLN A 58 -1.09 1.92 -1.92
C GLN A 58 -2.46 2.22 -2.55
N ASP A 59 -3.05 1.26 -3.23
CA ASP A 59 -4.43 1.35 -3.73
C ASP A 59 -5.31 0.31 -3.05
N ASP A 60 -6.19 0.76 -2.17
CA ASP A 60 -7.09 -0.09 -1.38
C ASP A 60 -8.48 -0.22 -2.03
N THR A 61 -8.61 0.20 -3.29
CA THR A 61 -9.88 0.21 -4.03
C THR A 61 -9.98 -0.91 -5.07
N LEU A 62 -8.96 -1.78 -5.17
CA LEU A 62 -8.96 -2.93 -6.07
C LEU A 62 -10.13 -3.88 -5.77
N ALA A 63 -10.81 -4.33 -6.82
CA ALA A 63 -11.94 -5.23 -6.71
C ALA A 63 -12.03 -6.17 -7.92
N GLY A 64 -12.73 -7.30 -7.75
CA GLY A 64 -12.93 -8.27 -8.83
C GLY A 64 -11.61 -8.83 -9.34
N THR A 65 -11.42 -8.81 -10.66
CA THR A 65 -10.20 -9.31 -11.31
C THR A 65 -8.96 -8.48 -10.95
N ASP A 66 -9.14 -7.19 -10.70
CA ASP A 66 -8.05 -6.27 -10.35
C ASP A 66 -7.45 -6.59 -8.97
N SER A 67 -8.22 -7.22 -8.09
CA SER A 67 -7.75 -7.69 -6.78
C SER A 67 -7.22 -9.13 -6.77
N SER A 68 -7.26 -9.83 -7.91
CA SER A 68 -6.84 -11.24 -7.99
C SER A 68 -5.33 -11.34 -8.21
N VAL A 69 -4.68 -12.22 -7.45
CA VAL A 69 -3.23 -12.44 -7.52
C VAL A 69 -2.81 -13.50 -8.55
N ASP A 70 -3.77 -14.19 -9.14
CA ASP A 70 -3.59 -15.35 -10.04
C ASP A 70 -4.13 -15.12 -11.48
N ILE A 71 -4.74 -13.96 -11.76
CA ILE A 71 -5.30 -13.62 -13.08
C ILE A 71 -4.28 -12.81 -13.88
N SER A 72 -3.49 -13.49 -14.73
CA SER A 72 -2.44 -12.88 -15.55
C SER A 72 -2.83 -12.67 -17.02
N THR A 73 -4.12 -12.50 -17.32
CA THR A 73 -4.58 -12.17 -18.68
C THR A 73 -4.01 -10.82 -19.12
N LYS A 74 -3.72 -10.65 -20.41
CA LYS A 74 -3.16 -9.39 -20.94
C LYS A 74 -4.02 -8.18 -20.58
N GLU A 75 -5.33 -8.32 -20.68
CA GLU A 75 -6.32 -7.29 -20.36
C GLU A 75 -6.24 -6.86 -18.89
N ASN A 76 -6.14 -7.82 -17.97
CA ASN A 76 -5.98 -7.54 -16.53
C ASN A 76 -4.64 -6.84 -16.24
N LEU A 77 -3.54 -7.29 -16.86
CA LEU A 77 -2.22 -6.67 -16.66
C LEU A 77 -2.16 -5.24 -17.20
N GLU A 78 -2.74 -4.97 -18.37
CA GLU A 78 -2.85 -3.62 -18.92
C GLU A 78 -3.70 -2.72 -18.01
N ARG A 79 -4.79 -3.25 -17.48
CA ARG A 79 -5.65 -2.54 -16.52
C ARG A 79 -4.93 -2.22 -15.21
N LEU A 80 -4.19 -3.16 -14.64
CA LEU A 80 -3.35 -2.94 -13.45
C LEU A 80 -2.27 -1.88 -13.69
N SER A 81 -1.67 -1.86 -14.88
CA SER A 81 -0.73 -0.79 -15.28
C SER A 81 -1.42 0.58 -15.28
N GLN A 82 -2.62 0.68 -15.85
CA GLN A 82 -3.39 1.93 -15.85
C GLN A 82 -3.82 2.38 -14.46
N ILE A 83 -4.16 1.43 -13.57
CA ILE A 83 -4.44 1.72 -12.16
C ILE A 83 -3.18 2.32 -11.49
N GLY A 84 -2.00 1.72 -11.71
CA GLY A 84 -0.73 2.25 -11.20
C GLY A 84 -0.41 3.66 -11.70
N ILE A 85 -0.61 3.93 -13.00
CA ILE A 85 -0.45 5.28 -13.58
C ILE A 85 -1.43 6.26 -12.96
N SER A 86 -2.69 5.84 -12.75
CA SER A 86 -3.71 6.67 -12.13
C SER A 86 -3.41 6.95 -10.66
N LEU A 87 -2.84 5.97 -9.94
CA LEU A 87 -2.44 6.09 -8.54
C LEU A 87 -1.38 7.16 -8.33
N LEU A 88 -0.44 7.30 -9.27
CA LEU A 88 0.55 8.39 -9.25
C LEU A 88 -0.08 9.78 -9.26
N LYS A 89 -1.26 9.93 -9.88
CA LYS A 89 -1.98 11.21 -9.96
C LYS A 89 -2.87 11.47 -8.75
N LYS A 90 -3.15 10.46 -7.93
CA LYS A 90 -3.91 10.65 -6.67
C LYS A 90 -3.04 11.42 -5.66
N PRO A 91 -3.64 12.20 -4.76
CA PRO A 91 -2.90 12.83 -3.68
C PRO A 91 -2.36 11.79 -2.70
N VAL A 92 -1.28 12.13 -1.99
CA VAL A 92 -0.75 11.30 -0.90
C VAL A 92 -1.81 11.16 0.20
N SER A 93 -1.94 9.94 0.71
CA SER A 93 -2.76 9.63 1.89
C SER A 93 -1.86 9.15 3.04
N LYS A 94 -2.33 9.35 4.26
CA LYS A 94 -1.68 8.86 5.49
C LYS A 94 -2.73 8.18 6.35
N VAL A 95 -2.33 7.15 7.10
CA VAL A 95 -3.19 6.58 8.14
C VAL A 95 -3.38 7.60 9.26
N ASN A 96 -4.64 7.82 9.61
CA ASN A 96 -5.03 8.57 10.79
C ASN A 96 -4.91 7.64 12.00
N LEU A 97 -4.04 7.97 12.95
CA LEU A 97 -3.75 7.09 14.09
C LEU A 97 -4.91 6.98 15.09
N ASP A 98 -5.86 7.92 15.09
CA ASP A 98 -7.04 7.87 15.95
C ASP A 98 -8.13 6.98 15.33
N SER A 99 -8.38 7.12 14.03
CA SER A 99 -9.43 6.37 13.32
C SER A 99 -8.96 5.02 12.76
N GLY A 100 -7.64 4.87 12.57
CA GLY A 100 -7.03 3.74 11.87
C GLY A 100 -7.29 3.74 10.36
N LEU A 101 -7.91 4.78 9.81
CA LEU A 101 -8.29 4.86 8.40
C LEU A 101 -7.27 5.65 7.58
N CYS A 102 -7.09 5.25 6.33
CA CYS A 102 -6.28 5.97 5.36
C CYS A 102 -7.04 7.21 4.87
N GLU A 103 -6.48 8.39 5.10
CA GLU A 103 -7.12 9.67 4.81
C GLU A 103 -6.21 10.50 3.89
N THR A 104 -6.82 11.18 2.93
CA THR A 104 -6.12 12.13 2.07
C THR A 104 -5.81 13.40 2.86
N MET A 105 -4.55 13.84 2.85
CA MET A 105 -4.16 15.05 3.58
C MET A 105 -4.65 16.32 2.87
N PRO A 106 -5.14 17.34 3.60
CA PRO A 106 -5.49 18.63 3.00
C PRO A 106 -4.28 19.24 2.29
N ASN A 107 -4.46 19.69 1.05
CA ASN A 107 -3.38 20.24 0.21
C ASN A 107 -2.20 19.27 -0.03
N ALA A 108 -2.43 17.95 0.03
CA ALA A 108 -1.41 16.96 -0.28
C ALA A 108 -0.88 17.12 -1.70
N GLU A 109 0.43 16.93 -1.86
CA GLU A 109 1.03 16.72 -3.18
C GLU A 109 0.55 15.38 -3.79
N THR A 110 0.74 15.21 -5.10
CA THR A 110 0.46 13.93 -5.75
C THR A 110 1.46 12.87 -5.34
N ASN A 111 1.08 11.59 -5.44
CA ASN A 111 2.00 10.47 -5.25
C ASN A 111 3.21 10.57 -6.20
N GLU A 112 3.02 11.07 -7.42
CA GLU A 112 4.11 11.30 -8.39
C GLU A 112 5.12 12.33 -7.88
N ASP A 113 4.66 13.46 -7.34
CA ASP A 113 5.52 14.52 -6.85
C ASP A 113 6.28 14.09 -5.58
N ALA A 114 5.58 13.42 -4.65
CA ALA A 114 6.20 12.80 -3.48
C ALA A 114 7.26 11.78 -3.88
N PHE A 115 6.98 10.95 -4.88
CA PHE A 115 7.92 9.94 -5.38
C PHE A 115 9.15 10.58 -6.05
N LYS A 116 8.98 11.65 -6.84
CA LYS A 116 10.09 12.43 -7.41
C LYS A 116 10.95 13.07 -6.31
N ARG A 117 10.33 13.64 -5.28
CA ARG A 117 11.02 14.20 -4.11
C ARG A 117 11.83 13.12 -3.40
N PHE A 118 11.24 11.95 -3.17
CA PHE A 118 11.92 10.81 -2.55
C PHE A 118 13.12 10.33 -3.39
N ALA A 119 12.96 10.18 -4.70
CA ALA A 119 14.04 9.81 -5.62
C ALA A 119 15.19 10.82 -5.62
N LYS A 120 14.89 12.13 -5.52
CA LYS A 120 15.90 13.18 -5.37
C LYS A 120 16.70 13.01 -4.08
N THR A 121 16.04 12.77 -2.95
CA THR A 121 16.70 12.50 -1.66
C THR A 121 17.64 11.31 -1.75
N LEU A 122 17.20 10.19 -2.33
CA LEU A 122 18.02 9.00 -2.53
C LEU A 122 19.26 9.28 -3.41
N SER A 123 19.07 10.03 -4.50
CA SER A 123 20.18 10.41 -5.40
C SER A 123 21.21 11.30 -4.70
N GLN A 124 20.74 12.27 -3.92
CA GLN A 124 21.61 13.16 -3.15
C GLN A 124 22.40 12.40 -2.08
N GLU A 125 21.76 11.52 -1.33
CA GLU A 125 22.45 10.72 -0.31
C GLU A 125 23.49 9.78 -0.92
N ARG A 126 23.19 9.13 -2.04
CA ARG A 126 24.18 8.32 -2.75
C ARG A 126 25.43 9.14 -3.09
N ARG A 127 25.26 10.32 -3.70
CA ARG A 127 26.38 11.22 -4.07
C ARG A 127 27.17 11.66 -2.85
N LEU A 128 26.49 11.99 -1.75
CA LEU A 128 27.15 12.39 -0.50
C LEU A 128 28.01 11.26 0.07
N ARG A 129 27.54 10.00 0.02
CA ARG A 129 28.32 8.83 0.45
C ARG A 129 29.52 8.56 -0.45
N GLU A 130 29.35 8.67 -1.77
CA GLU A 130 30.45 8.54 -2.73
C GLU A 130 31.54 9.61 -2.49
N LEU A 131 31.16 10.85 -2.19
CA LEU A 131 32.10 11.92 -1.85
C LEU A 131 32.81 11.69 -0.51
N ARG A 132 32.12 11.11 0.48
CA ARG A 132 32.68 10.83 1.82
C ARG A 132 33.57 9.59 1.85
N SER A 133 33.42 8.69 0.89
CA SER A 133 34.21 7.46 0.76
C SER A 133 34.81 7.36 -0.65
N PRO A 134 35.88 8.12 -0.98
CA PRO A 134 36.45 8.14 -2.33
C PRO A 134 37.07 6.82 -2.82
N ASN A 135 37.14 5.77 -1.96
CA ASN A 135 37.99 4.58 -2.17
C ASN A 135 37.30 3.25 -1.84
N THR A 136 36.17 2.96 -2.48
CA THR A 136 35.75 1.57 -2.76
C THR A 136 35.51 1.42 -4.24
#